data_AF-A0A1Y2AIQ1-F1
#
_entry.id   AF-A0A1Y2AIQ1-F1
#
_cell.length_a   1.000
_cell.length_b   1.000
_cell.length_c   1.000
_cell.angle_alpha   90.00
_cell.angle_beta   90.00
_cell.angle_gamma   90.00
#
_symmetry.space_group_name_H-M   'P 1'
#
loop_
_entity.id
_entity.type
_entity.pdbx_description
1 polymer ?
#
loop_
_entity_poly.entity_id
_entity_poly.type
_entity_poly.pdbx_seq_one_letter_code
_entity_poly.pdbx_strand_id
1 'polypeptide(L)'
;MKFTTQFFTLVAASIALVYSYPNEKGEDLSEKKPENTDGSKFSDFFADLFSKDSNEDNNEDTSKNDNFSNGLIDSSCENALDEYEDCLSDDSFFDKENTEMVCNIYNSQKCQKLFQEGVNIIPECKDIGKTMKFLVERIIKLANFDLSYKCTKDEKGQYCPLDVFNADERHHKKEGKTSNTSKEDDKLYSEALTETCKSQKCTNALLNTLSELEAIENELKSLFSSIGDIPSKFKREDDEKRTHDAEEFLLANNCTELAAKLKSVTSDASSSYKFGSALFISLGLLLFTLF
;
A
#
# COMPACT_ATOMS: atom_id res chain seq x y z
N MET A 1 -6.59 6.05 3.60
CA MET A 1 -5.96 4.74 3.90
C MET A 1 -4.79 4.93 4.86
N LYS A 2 -5.03 4.82 6.17
CA LYS A 2 -3.98 4.54 7.16
C LYS A 2 -3.68 3.03 7.27
N PHE A 3 -4.35 2.25 6.43
CA PHE A 3 -4.44 0.80 6.49
C PHE A 3 -3.11 0.14 6.16
N THR A 4 -2.32 0.65 5.23
CA THR A 4 -0.98 0.13 4.89
C THR A 4 -0.02 0.31 6.05
N THR A 5 0.10 1.53 6.59
CA THR A 5 0.89 1.77 7.82
C THR A 5 0.40 0.91 8.99
N GLN A 6 -0.91 0.69 9.12
CA GLN A 6 -1.49 -0.15 10.17
C GLN A 6 -1.29 -1.64 9.96
N PHE A 7 -1.38 -2.08 8.72
CA PHE A 7 -1.13 -3.45 8.31
C PHE A 7 0.35 -3.77 8.52
N PHE A 8 1.24 -2.84 8.19
CA PHE A 8 2.65 -2.92 8.56
C PHE A 8 2.84 -2.98 10.07
N THR A 9 2.08 -2.22 10.89
CA THR A 9 2.13 -2.40 12.35
C THR A 9 1.45 -3.69 12.84
N LEU A 10 0.48 -4.25 12.11
CA LEU A 10 -0.19 -5.52 12.44
C LEU A 10 0.73 -6.69 12.11
N VAL A 11 1.39 -6.65 10.96
CA VAL A 11 2.50 -7.55 10.60
C VAL A 11 3.60 -7.41 11.65
N ALA A 12 3.93 -6.17 12.05
CA ALA A 12 4.93 -5.89 13.07
C ALA A 12 4.62 -6.57 14.40
N ALA A 13 3.42 -6.31 14.88
CA ALA A 13 2.87 -6.86 16.09
C ALA A 13 2.86 -8.39 16.10
N SER A 14 2.37 -8.96 15.02
CA SER A 14 2.18 -10.40 14.92
C SER A 14 3.52 -11.13 14.83
N ILE A 15 4.51 -10.47 14.25
CA ILE A 15 5.90 -10.92 14.21
C ILE A 15 6.56 -10.75 15.59
N ALA A 16 6.41 -9.62 16.27
CA ALA A 16 6.94 -9.43 17.63
C ALA A 16 6.49 -10.57 18.57
N LEU A 17 5.21 -10.96 18.54
CA LEU A 17 4.68 -12.10 19.32
C LEU A 17 5.32 -13.45 18.99
N VAL A 18 5.71 -13.64 17.74
CA VAL A 18 6.40 -14.85 17.28
C VAL A 18 7.82 -14.90 17.85
N TYR A 19 8.44 -13.74 18.07
CA TYR A 19 9.83 -13.61 18.52
C TYR A 19 10.00 -13.31 20.01
N SER A 20 8.95 -12.95 20.75
CA SER A 20 8.97 -12.78 22.22
C SER A 20 9.08 -14.10 23.01
N TYR A 21 9.45 -15.22 22.38
CA TYR A 21 9.84 -16.44 23.11
C TYR A 21 11.30 -16.30 23.59
N PRO A 22 11.57 -16.47 24.90
CA PRO A 22 12.82 -16.02 25.51
C PRO A 22 14.04 -16.79 24.97
N ASN A 23 15.05 -16.05 24.50
CA ASN A 23 16.42 -16.53 24.33
C ASN A 23 17.37 -15.66 25.15
N GLU A 24 18.17 -16.31 26.01
CA GLU A 24 19.11 -15.68 26.94
C GLU A 24 20.21 -14.89 26.22
N LYS A 25 20.37 -13.61 26.56
CA LYS A 25 21.57 -13.01 27.20
C LYS A 25 21.55 -11.50 27.08
N GLY A 26 21.76 -10.84 28.22
CA GLY A 26 21.66 -9.39 28.37
C GLY A 26 22.95 -8.63 28.02
N GLU A 27 22.77 -7.33 27.84
CA GLU A 27 23.64 -6.27 28.36
C GLU A 27 22.87 -4.94 28.36
N ASP A 28 23.24 -4.09 29.31
CA ASP A 28 22.58 -2.85 29.74
C ASP A 28 22.97 -1.67 28.82
N LEU A 29 22.01 -0.82 28.41
CA LEU A 29 22.34 0.50 27.84
C LEU A 29 21.20 1.53 27.96
N SER A 30 21.63 2.68 28.47
CA SER A 30 20.92 3.92 28.79
C SER A 30 20.25 4.64 27.62
N GLU A 31 19.14 5.31 27.93
CA GLU A 31 18.35 6.22 27.08
C GLU A 31 19.20 7.24 26.29
N LYS A 32 18.95 7.31 24.98
CA LYS A 32 19.29 8.46 24.13
C LYS A 32 18.07 8.96 23.37
N LYS A 33 17.97 10.28 23.32
CA LYS A 33 16.95 11.12 22.68
C LYS A 33 17.16 11.16 21.15
N PRO A 34 16.12 11.06 20.30
CA PRO A 34 16.30 11.05 18.85
C PRO A 34 16.52 12.47 18.30
N GLU A 35 17.55 12.60 17.47
CA GLU A 35 17.89 13.75 16.62
C GLU A 35 17.60 13.36 15.16
N ASN A 36 16.92 14.26 14.42
CA ASN A 36 16.70 14.34 12.98
C ASN A 36 16.79 13.06 12.12
N THR A 37 15.63 12.60 11.63
CA THR A 37 15.43 11.46 10.73
C THR A 37 15.98 11.71 9.32
N ASP A 38 17.14 11.10 9.05
CA ASP A 38 17.50 10.55 7.74
C ASP A 38 16.53 9.39 7.40
N GLY A 39 16.33 9.07 6.12
CA GLY A 39 15.35 8.06 5.67
C GLY A 39 15.45 6.75 6.45
N SER A 40 14.32 6.30 7.02
CA SER A 40 14.27 5.05 7.79
C SER A 40 14.50 3.87 6.86
N LYS A 41 15.56 3.10 7.12
CA LYS A 41 15.92 1.95 6.28
C LYS A 41 14.87 0.86 6.39
N PHE A 42 14.74 0.06 5.35
CA PHE A 42 13.93 -1.16 5.39
C PHE A 42 14.39 -2.13 6.51
N SER A 43 15.70 -2.19 6.77
CA SER A 43 16.27 -2.81 7.97
C SER A 43 15.74 -2.21 9.28
N ASP A 44 15.48 -0.91 9.36
CA ASP A 44 14.93 -0.26 10.56
C ASP A 44 13.46 -0.61 10.74
N PHE A 45 12.71 -0.76 9.64
CA PHE A 45 11.34 -1.27 9.68
C PHE A 45 11.32 -2.68 10.27
N PHE A 46 12.19 -3.58 9.80
CA PHE A 46 12.35 -4.91 10.36
C PHE A 46 12.91 -4.91 11.79
N ALA A 47 13.90 -4.08 12.08
CA ALA A 47 14.45 -3.96 13.42
C ALA A 47 13.38 -3.46 14.40
N ASP A 48 12.54 -2.48 14.04
CA ASP A 48 11.41 -2.05 14.88
C ASP A 48 10.32 -3.14 14.97
N LEU A 49 10.14 -3.92 13.90
CA LEU A 49 9.31 -5.14 13.83
C LEU A 49 9.73 -6.21 14.85
N PHE A 50 11.04 -6.38 15.05
CA PHE A 50 11.64 -7.47 15.81
C PHE A 50 12.21 -7.05 17.17
N SER A 51 12.47 -5.76 17.42
CA SER A 51 13.15 -5.26 18.63
C SER A 51 12.19 -4.79 19.74
N LYS A 52 10.90 -4.58 19.44
CA LYS A 52 9.92 -4.13 20.44
C LYS A 52 9.21 -5.33 21.08
N ASP A 53 9.86 -5.92 22.10
CA ASP A 53 9.24 -6.38 23.36
C ASP A 53 10.16 -7.38 24.09
N SER A 54 11.29 -6.87 24.59
CA SER A 54 12.06 -7.52 25.66
C SER A 54 11.83 -6.81 27.00
N ASN A 55 10.56 -6.62 27.40
CA ASN A 55 10.23 -6.16 28.74
C ASN A 55 9.74 -7.32 29.60
N GLU A 56 10.42 -7.43 30.75
CA GLU A 56 10.37 -8.45 31.79
C GLU A 56 8.97 -8.97 32.15
N ASP A 57 8.81 -10.29 32.13
CA ASP A 57 8.05 -11.01 33.16
C ASP A 57 8.67 -12.39 33.40
N ASN A 58 9.19 -12.58 34.61
CA ASN A 58 9.86 -13.80 35.06
C ASN A 58 8.82 -14.86 35.43
N ASN A 59 8.69 -15.94 34.66
CA ASN A 59 8.21 -17.20 35.23
C ASN A 59 8.67 -18.44 34.46
N GLU A 60 9.16 -19.39 35.23
CA GLU A 60 9.90 -20.58 34.84
C GLU A 60 8.94 -21.78 34.75
N ASP A 61 8.81 -22.39 33.56
CA ASP A 61 8.72 -23.85 33.29
C ASP A 61 7.93 -24.10 31.99
N THR A 62 8.58 -24.64 30.94
CA THR A 62 8.27 -25.98 30.38
C THR A 62 9.06 -26.34 29.12
N SER A 63 9.78 -27.46 29.24
CA SER A 63 10.03 -28.55 28.29
C SER A 63 9.53 -28.46 26.82
N LYS A 64 10.50 -28.56 25.90
CA LYS A 64 10.51 -29.26 24.59
C LYS A 64 9.30 -29.06 23.67
N ASN A 65 9.48 -28.17 22.69
CA ASN A 65 8.97 -28.36 21.33
C ASN A 65 9.99 -27.79 20.32
N ASP A 66 10.16 -28.52 19.23
CA ASP A 66 11.29 -28.42 18.30
C ASP A 66 11.31 -27.13 17.45
N ASN A 67 12.52 -26.61 17.23
CA ASN A 67 12.98 -25.90 16.03
C ASN A 67 12.30 -24.58 15.60
N PHE A 68 11.90 -23.71 16.54
CA PHE A 68 11.53 -22.33 16.20
C PHE A 68 12.67 -21.30 16.35
N SER A 69 13.81 -21.72 16.93
CA SER A 69 14.90 -20.82 17.35
C SER A 69 15.95 -20.44 16.28
N ASN A 70 15.75 -20.75 14.99
CA ASN A 70 16.61 -20.29 13.89
C ASN A 70 15.98 -19.14 13.07
N GLY A 71 15.04 -18.39 13.67
CA GLY A 71 14.06 -17.56 12.97
C GLY A 71 14.47 -16.12 12.60
N LEU A 72 15.73 -15.72 12.71
CA LEU A 72 16.11 -14.40 12.16
C LEU A 72 16.24 -14.51 10.64
N ILE A 73 15.75 -13.50 9.91
CA ILE A 73 16.11 -13.34 8.50
C ILE A 73 17.64 -13.33 8.47
N ASP A 74 18.22 -14.21 7.67
CA ASP A 74 19.66 -14.22 7.51
C ASP A 74 20.11 -12.83 7.05
N SER A 75 21.11 -12.26 7.72
CA SER A 75 21.56 -10.89 7.45
C SER A 75 21.91 -10.65 5.98
N SER A 76 22.28 -11.69 5.21
CA SER A 76 22.49 -11.53 3.77
C SER A 76 21.19 -11.27 3.00
N CYS A 77 20.07 -11.91 3.38
CA CYS A 77 18.77 -11.66 2.78
C CYS A 77 18.24 -10.27 3.14
N GLU A 78 18.43 -9.82 4.38
CA GLU A 78 18.07 -8.46 4.80
C GLU A 78 18.81 -7.40 3.97
N ASN A 79 20.15 -7.49 3.90
CA ASN A 79 20.96 -6.58 3.09
C ASN A 79 20.58 -6.61 1.60
N ALA A 80 20.20 -7.79 1.08
CA ALA A 80 19.77 -7.90 -0.31
C ALA A 80 18.37 -7.32 -0.54
N LEU A 81 17.49 -7.30 0.48
CA LEU A 81 16.21 -6.63 0.43
C LEU A 81 16.34 -5.09 0.52
N ASP A 82 17.37 -4.57 1.21
CA ASP A 82 17.67 -3.14 1.22
C ASP A 82 17.99 -2.61 -0.19
N GLU A 83 18.53 -3.45 -1.09
CA GLU A 83 18.66 -3.07 -2.48
C GLU A 83 17.30 -2.76 -3.14
N TYR A 84 16.19 -3.25 -2.59
CA TYR A 84 14.83 -2.99 -3.07
C TYR A 84 14.04 -2.03 -2.18
N GLU A 85 14.71 -1.29 -1.29
CA GLU A 85 14.07 -0.32 -0.39
C GLU A 85 13.19 0.69 -1.15
N ASP A 86 13.64 1.18 -2.30
CA ASP A 86 12.87 2.09 -3.16
C ASP A 86 11.53 1.48 -3.63
N CYS A 87 11.45 0.15 -3.74
CA CYS A 87 10.23 -0.57 -4.12
C CYS A 87 9.32 -0.86 -2.92
N LEU A 88 9.88 -0.86 -1.71
CA LEU A 88 9.20 -1.20 -0.46
C LEU A 88 9.02 0.02 0.44
N SER A 89 9.20 1.22 -0.12
CA SER A 89 9.21 2.47 0.62
C SER A 89 7.89 2.70 1.34
N ASP A 90 8.00 3.19 2.57
CA ASP A 90 6.85 3.52 3.40
C ASP A 90 6.01 4.66 2.78
N ASP A 91 4.74 4.68 3.18
CA ASP A 91 3.75 5.71 2.90
C ASP A 91 4.24 7.14 3.19
N SER A 92 5.23 7.29 4.07
CA SER A 92 5.85 8.56 4.38
C SER A 92 6.54 9.24 3.18
N PHE A 93 6.94 8.50 2.15
CA PHE A 93 7.50 9.07 0.91
C PHE A 93 6.44 9.55 -0.09
N PHE A 94 5.18 9.17 0.12
CA PHE A 94 4.07 9.58 -0.73
C PHE A 94 3.45 10.90 -0.28
N ASP A 95 3.93 11.97 -0.91
CA ASP A 95 3.25 13.25 -0.98
C ASP A 95 2.86 13.60 -2.42
N LYS A 96 2.06 14.66 -2.56
CA LYS A 96 1.55 15.14 -3.85
C LYS A 96 2.64 15.59 -4.82
N GLU A 97 3.79 16.01 -4.32
CA GLU A 97 4.91 16.50 -5.14
C GLU A 97 5.74 15.34 -5.70
N ASN A 98 5.83 14.25 -4.94
CA ASN A 98 6.67 13.09 -5.21
C ASN A 98 5.92 11.92 -5.84
N THR A 99 4.58 11.99 -5.94
CA THR A 99 3.74 10.89 -6.48
C THR A 99 4.24 10.38 -7.85
N GLU A 100 4.58 11.27 -8.79
CA GLU A 100 5.07 10.85 -10.11
C GLU A 100 6.44 10.17 -10.04
N MET A 101 7.33 10.65 -9.16
CA MET A 101 8.64 10.02 -8.93
C MET A 101 8.47 8.61 -8.38
N VAL A 102 7.66 8.43 -7.35
CA VAL A 102 7.45 7.11 -6.75
C VAL A 102 6.77 6.17 -7.74
N CYS A 103 5.85 6.66 -8.56
CA CYS A 103 5.25 5.85 -9.62
C CYS A 103 6.23 5.47 -10.73
N ASN A 104 7.23 6.30 -11.02
CA ASN A 104 8.30 5.93 -11.95
C ASN A 104 9.20 4.83 -11.37
N ILE A 105 9.48 4.88 -10.06
CA ILE A 105 10.20 3.83 -9.34
C ILE A 105 9.39 2.53 -9.36
N TYR A 106 8.10 2.58 -9.01
CA TYR A 106 7.19 1.44 -9.05
C TYR A 106 7.14 0.78 -10.43
N ASN A 107 7.07 1.57 -11.50
CA ASN A 107 7.04 1.09 -12.88
C ASN A 107 8.42 0.67 -13.42
N SER A 108 9.49 0.81 -12.64
CA SER A 108 10.82 0.36 -13.05
C SER A 108 10.85 -1.16 -13.22
N GLN A 109 11.72 -1.64 -14.11
CA GLN A 109 11.90 -3.08 -14.32
C GLN A 109 12.29 -3.81 -13.02
N LYS A 110 13.05 -3.13 -12.15
CA LYS A 110 13.51 -3.66 -10.86
C LYS A 110 12.33 -3.98 -9.94
N CYS A 111 11.46 -2.99 -9.69
CA CYS A 111 10.31 -3.18 -8.78
C CYS A 111 9.26 -4.10 -9.39
N GLN A 112 8.97 -3.97 -10.69
CA GLN A 112 8.03 -4.88 -11.37
C GLN A 112 8.49 -6.34 -11.29
N LYS A 113 9.79 -6.60 -11.40
CA LYS A 113 10.33 -7.95 -11.25
C LYS A 113 10.16 -8.48 -9.82
N LEU A 114 10.44 -7.65 -8.80
CA LEU A 114 10.23 -8.00 -7.40
C LEU A 114 8.77 -8.35 -7.12
N PHE A 115 7.81 -7.56 -7.61
CA PHE A 115 6.40 -7.79 -7.35
C PHE A 115 5.84 -9.02 -8.09
N GLN A 116 6.39 -9.36 -9.26
CA GLN A 116 5.94 -10.52 -10.04
C GLN A 116 6.52 -11.84 -9.54
N GLU A 117 7.81 -11.86 -9.20
CA GLU A 117 8.54 -13.08 -8.84
C GLU A 117 8.73 -13.25 -7.31
N GLY A 118 8.46 -12.20 -6.54
CA GLY A 118 8.60 -12.15 -5.08
C GLY A 118 10.05 -12.24 -4.63
N VAL A 119 10.26 -12.78 -3.43
CA VAL A 119 11.61 -13.00 -2.85
C VAL A 119 12.48 -13.99 -3.64
N ASN A 120 11.90 -14.76 -4.57
CA ASN A 120 12.64 -15.78 -5.31
C ASN A 120 13.71 -15.18 -6.24
N ILE A 121 13.60 -13.89 -6.58
CA ILE A 121 14.60 -13.18 -7.39
C ILE A 121 15.87 -12.87 -6.62
N ILE A 122 15.81 -12.91 -5.28
CA ILE A 122 16.90 -12.57 -4.37
C ILE A 122 17.57 -13.87 -3.95
N PRO A 123 18.75 -14.23 -4.51
CA PRO A 123 19.40 -15.50 -4.22
C PRO A 123 19.66 -15.73 -2.72
N GLU A 124 20.00 -14.66 -2.00
CA GLU A 124 20.28 -14.64 -0.56
C GLU A 124 19.04 -15.00 0.26
N CYS A 125 17.84 -14.74 -0.27
CA CYS A 125 16.57 -15.05 0.39
C CYS A 125 15.99 -16.43 0.02
N LYS A 126 16.71 -17.27 -0.75
CA LYS A 126 16.16 -18.58 -1.18
C LYS A 126 16.01 -19.58 -0.03
N ASP A 127 16.93 -19.52 0.93
CA ASP A 127 17.04 -20.50 2.02
C ASP A 127 16.46 -19.98 3.33
N ILE A 128 15.75 -18.84 3.32
CA ILE A 128 15.04 -18.37 4.51
C ILE A 128 13.93 -19.37 4.90
N GLY A 129 13.71 -19.53 6.20
CA GLY A 129 12.69 -20.43 6.72
C GLY A 129 11.31 -20.16 6.10
N LYS A 130 10.52 -21.21 5.91
CA LYS A 130 9.21 -21.15 5.23
C LYS A 130 8.30 -20.04 5.78
N THR A 131 8.28 -19.86 7.11
CA THR A 131 7.49 -18.82 7.77
C THR A 131 7.97 -17.42 7.40
N MET A 132 9.29 -17.17 7.42
CA MET A 132 9.84 -15.88 7.01
C MET A 132 9.63 -15.61 5.53
N LYS A 133 9.83 -16.62 4.68
CA LYS A 133 9.52 -16.53 3.25
C LYS A 133 8.09 -16.07 3.03
N PHE A 134 7.14 -16.71 3.70
CA PHE A 134 5.73 -16.36 3.62
C PHE A 134 5.48 -14.90 4.05
N LEU A 135 6.06 -14.45 5.16
CA LEU A 135 5.88 -13.09 5.66
C LEU A 135 6.46 -12.04 4.70
N VAL A 136 7.68 -12.23 4.21
CA VAL A 136 8.33 -11.30 3.26
C VAL A 136 7.56 -11.25 1.94
N GLU A 137 7.09 -12.40 1.43
CA GLU A 137 6.24 -12.43 0.22
C GLU A 137 4.95 -11.64 0.42
N ARG A 138 4.35 -11.65 1.62
CA ARG A 138 3.17 -10.83 1.91
C ARG A 138 3.49 -9.35 1.98
N ILE A 139 4.59 -8.96 2.63
CA ILE A 139 5.09 -7.58 2.64
C ILE A 139 5.26 -7.04 1.21
N ILE A 140 5.93 -7.79 0.34
CA ILE A 140 6.12 -7.43 -1.07
C ILE A 140 4.77 -7.31 -1.79
N LYS A 141 3.85 -8.24 -1.55
CA LYS A 141 2.53 -8.26 -2.19
C LYS A 141 1.69 -7.04 -1.76
N LEU A 142 1.75 -6.65 -0.49
CA LEU A 142 1.07 -5.46 0.04
C LEU A 142 1.63 -4.19 -0.54
N ALA A 143 2.96 -4.05 -0.56
CA ALA A 143 3.63 -2.92 -1.20
C ALA A 143 3.20 -2.81 -2.67
N ASN A 144 3.13 -3.93 -3.40
CA ASN A 144 2.63 -3.91 -4.78
C ASN A 144 1.20 -3.39 -4.89
N PHE A 145 0.27 -3.86 -4.05
CA PHE A 145 -1.13 -3.42 -4.13
C PHE A 145 -1.31 -1.96 -3.77
N ASP A 146 -0.65 -1.52 -2.70
CA ASP A 146 -0.65 -0.13 -2.30
C ASP A 146 -0.10 0.78 -3.41
N LEU A 147 1.10 0.49 -3.92
CA LEU A 147 1.73 1.25 -5.00
C LEU A 147 0.92 1.19 -6.30
N SER A 148 0.35 0.02 -6.63
CA SER A 148 -0.51 -0.14 -7.81
C SER A 148 -1.73 0.76 -7.72
N TYR A 149 -2.36 0.88 -6.55
CA TYR A 149 -3.51 1.75 -6.35
C TYR A 149 -3.11 3.23 -6.43
N LYS A 150 -2.08 3.63 -5.67
CA LYS A 150 -1.57 5.01 -5.66
C LYS A 150 -1.15 5.50 -7.04
N CYS A 151 -0.55 4.61 -7.82
CA CYS A 151 -0.10 4.91 -9.18
C CYS A 151 -1.17 4.74 -10.26
N THR A 152 -2.40 4.37 -9.88
CA THR A 152 -3.50 4.31 -10.83
C THR A 152 -3.92 5.71 -11.25
N LYS A 153 -3.97 5.92 -12.56
CA LYS A 153 -4.53 7.12 -13.18
C LYS A 153 -5.93 6.82 -13.73
N ASP A 154 -6.83 7.79 -13.59
CA ASP A 154 -8.20 7.77 -14.09
C ASP A 154 -8.26 7.77 -15.63
N GLU A 155 -9.47 7.84 -16.18
CA GLU A 155 -9.68 7.88 -17.63
C GLU A 155 -9.13 9.16 -18.30
N LYS A 156 -8.86 10.21 -17.53
CA LYS A 156 -8.30 11.49 -17.98
C LYS A 156 -6.79 11.60 -17.74
N GLY A 157 -6.16 10.56 -17.23
CA GLY A 157 -4.73 10.53 -16.91
C GLY A 157 -4.37 11.29 -15.62
N GLN A 158 -5.34 11.57 -14.75
CA GLN A 158 -5.13 12.16 -13.42
C GLN A 158 -5.05 11.07 -12.36
N TYR A 159 -4.31 11.29 -11.28
CA TYR A 159 -4.27 10.36 -10.15
C TYR A 159 -5.64 10.22 -9.47
N CYS A 160 -5.89 9.07 -8.86
CA CYS A 160 -7.16 8.78 -8.22
C CYS A 160 -7.44 9.76 -7.05
N PRO A 161 -8.62 10.42 -7.00
CA PRO A 161 -8.89 11.48 -6.03
C PRO A 161 -8.72 11.08 -4.57
N LEU A 162 -9.11 9.85 -4.20
CA LEU A 162 -8.94 9.36 -2.83
C LEU A 162 -7.47 9.17 -2.44
N ASP A 163 -6.60 8.83 -3.38
CA ASP A 163 -5.17 8.75 -3.11
C ASP A 163 -4.54 10.13 -2.90
N VAL A 164 -4.90 11.09 -3.75
CA VAL A 164 -4.47 12.50 -3.61
C VAL A 164 -4.90 13.05 -2.24
N PHE A 165 -6.13 12.76 -1.81
CA PHE A 165 -6.61 13.14 -0.48
C PHE A 165 -5.74 12.54 0.64
N ASN A 166 -5.38 11.25 0.55
CA ASN A 166 -4.53 10.62 1.56
C ASN A 166 -3.13 11.23 1.60
N ALA A 167 -2.55 11.56 0.44
CA ALA A 167 -1.26 12.23 0.35
C ALA A 167 -1.29 13.64 0.98
N ASP A 168 -2.35 14.41 0.70
CA ASP A 168 -2.54 15.75 1.27
C ASP A 168 -2.76 15.69 2.80
N GLU A 169 -3.53 14.73 3.31
CA GLU A 169 -3.72 14.53 4.76
C GLU A 169 -2.40 14.23 5.49
N ARG A 170 -1.51 13.43 4.86
CA ARG A 170 -0.18 13.13 5.41
C ARG A 170 0.70 14.37 5.46
N HIS A 171 0.70 15.19 4.40
CA HIS A 171 1.46 16.42 4.36
C HIS A 171 1.02 17.38 5.48
N HIS A 172 -0.29 17.56 5.69
CA HIS A 172 -0.78 18.45 6.74
C HIS A 172 -0.41 17.98 8.16
N LYS A 173 -0.41 16.67 8.42
CA LYS A 173 0.04 16.13 9.71
C LYS A 173 1.52 16.37 9.97
N LYS A 174 2.37 16.21 8.95
CA LYS A 174 3.83 16.47 9.08
C LYS A 174 4.12 17.93 9.43
N GLU A 175 3.31 18.86 8.91
CA GLU A 175 3.46 20.29 9.22
C GLU A 175 2.92 20.70 10.61
N GLY A 176 2.43 19.74 11.41
CA GLY A 176 1.78 20.05 12.69
C GLY A 176 0.48 20.85 12.51
N LYS A 177 -0.05 20.94 11.28
CA LYS A 177 -1.38 21.50 11.02
C LYS A 177 -2.38 20.42 11.39
N THR A 178 -2.74 20.36 12.67
CA THR A 178 -3.93 19.63 13.11
C THR A 178 -5.12 20.21 12.36
N SER A 179 -5.75 19.41 11.50
CA SER A 179 -7.00 19.77 10.84
C SER A 179 -7.98 20.31 11.88
N ASN A 180 -8.46 21.53 11.64
CA ASN A 180 -9.43 22.15 12.52
C ASN A 180 -10.79 21.47 12.28
N THR A 181 -11.10 20.48 13.13
CA THR A 181 -12.36 19.72 13.25
C THR A 181 -12.52 18.52 12.31
N SER A 182 -12.84 17.35 12.90
CA SER A 182 -13.06 16.08 12.18
C SER A 182 -14.11 16.15 11.06
N LYS A 183 -15.03 17.11 11.14
CA LYS A 183 -16.12 17.28 10.16
C LYS A 183 -15.64 17.74 8.78
N GLU A 184 -14.60 18.56 8.72
CA GLU A 184 -14.05 19.01 7.45
C GLU A 184 -13.32 17.86 6.74
N ASP A 185 -12.52 17.10 7.49
CA ASP A 185 -11.85 15.90 6.99
C ASP A 185 -12.84 14.87 6.47
N ASP A 186 -13.93 14.60 7.20
CA ASP A 186 -14.96 13.65 6.78
C ASP A 186 -15.67 14.11 5.48
N LYS A 187 -15.87 15.42 5.31
CA LYS A 187 -16.45 15.99 4.09
C LYS A 187 -15.50 15.82 2.91
N LEU A 188 -14.23 16.21 3.07
CA LEU A 188 -13.22 16.09 2.01
C LEU A 188 -12.99 14.63 1.62
N TYR A 189 -12.98 13.72 2.59
CA TYR A 189 -12.93 12.28 2.36
C TYR A 189 -14.12 11.78 1.53
N SER A 190 -15.34 12.16 1.90
CA SER A 190 -16.56 11.78 1.18
C SER A 190 -16.58 12.33 -0.26
N GLU A 191 -16.10 13.55 -0.46
CA GLU A 191 -15.93 14.15 -1.80
C GLU A 191 -14.90 13.37 -2.62
N ALA A 192 -13.73 13.05 -2.06
CA ALA A 192 -12.69 12.28 -2.73
C ALA A 192 -13.15 10.86 -3.10
N LEU A 193 -13.91 10.21 -2.22
CA LEU A 193 -14.53 8.91 -2.48
C LEU A 193 -15.58 8.99 -3.61
N THR A 194 -16.40 10.05 -3.62
CA THR A 194 -17.39 10.30 -4.67
C THR A 194 -16.72 10.56 -6.03
N GLU A 195 -15.62 11.32 -6.08
CA GLU A 195 -14.88 11.52 -7.33
C GLU A 195 -14.15 10.26 -7.80
N THR A 196 -13.60 9.47 -6.87
CA THR A 196 -13.00 8.16 -7.16
C THR A 196 -14.02 7.23 -7.81
N CYS A 197 -15.23 7.22 -7.26
CA CYS A 197 -16.36 6.45 -7.73
C CYS A 197 -16.80 6.79 -9.18
N LYS A 198 -16.57 8.03 -9.63
CA LYS A 198 -16.85 8.44 -11.02
C LYS A 198 -15.87 7.85 -12.04
N SER A 199 -14.69 7.43 -11.59
CA SER A 199 -13.65 6.79 -12.41
C SER A 199 -13.74 5.28 -12.25
N GLN A 200 -14.00 4.57 -13.35
CA GLN A 200 -14.06 3.12 -13.31
C GLN A 200 -12.68 2.53 -13.01
N LYS A 201 -11.61 3.10 -13.57
CA LYS A 201 -10.24 2.65 -13.28
C LYS A 201 -9.90 2.77 -11.80
N CYS A 202 -10.18 3.93 -11.21
CA CYS A 202 -9.89 4.18 -9.80
C CYS A 202 -10.76 3.33 -8.87
N THR A 203 -12.04 3.17 -9.20
CA THR A 203 -12.97 2.32 -8.45
C THR A 203 -12.51 0.86 -8.45
N ASN A 204 -12.20 0.32 -9.64
CA ASN A 204 -11.73 -1.06 -9.77
C ASN A 204 -10.40 -1.27 -9.05
N ALA A 205 -9.45 -0.34 -9.18
CA ALA A 205 -8.16 -0.44 -8.50
C ALA A 205 -8.31 -0.42 -6.97
N LEU A 206 -9.20 0.43 -6.44
CA LEU A 206 -9.49 0.50 -5.02
C LEU A 206 -10.14 -0.80 -4.51
N LEU A 207 -11.20 -1.27 -5.17
CA LEU A 207 -11.89 -2.51 -4.80
C LEU A 207 -10.96 -3.72 -4.87
N ASN A 208 -10.11 -3.81 -5.90
CA ASN A 208 -9.13 -4.89 -6.01
C ASN A 208 -8.13 -4.85 -4.85
N THR A 209 -7.68 -3.66 -4.46
CA THR A 209 -6.77 -3.48 -3.32
C THR A 209 -7.43 -3.90 -2.02
N LEU A 210 -8.68 -3.49 -1.77
CA LEU A 210 -9.43 -3.87 -0.56
C LEU A 210 -9.63 -5.38 -0.46
N SER A 211 -10.05 -6.03 -1.55
CA SER A 211 -10.24 -7.49 -1.59
C SER A 211 -8.94 -8.26 -1.34
N GLU A 212 -7.83 -7.79 -1.91
CA GLU A 212 -6.52 -8.42 -1.71
C GLU A 212 -5.99 -8.20 -0.28
N LEU A 213 -6.25 -7.04 0.32
CA LEU A 213 -5.92 -6.77 1.73
C LEU A 213 -6.68 -7.70 2.66
N GLU A 214 -7.98 -7.87 2.44
CA GLU A 214 -8.81 -8.81 3.21
C GLU A 214 -8.30 -10.26 3.07
N ALA A 215 -7.93 -10.68 1.85
CA ALA A 215 -7.37 -12.00 1.61
C ALA A 215 -6.07 -12.22 2.39
N ILE A 216 -5.16 -11.24 2.35
CA ILE A 216 -3.89 -11.31 3.08
C ILE A 216 -4.13 -11.30 4.59
N GLU A 217 -5.03 -10.47 5.10
CA GLU A 217 -5.39 -10.44 6.53
C GLU A 217 -5.91 -11.80 7.00
N ASN A 218 -6.78 -12.44 6.22
CA ASN A 218 -7.31 -13.76 6.54
C ASN A 218 -6.22 -14.85 6.53
N GLU A 219 -5.28 -14.78 5.59
CA GLU A 219 -4.13 -15.69 5.56
C GLU A 219 -3.21 -15.48 6.77
N LEU A 220 -2.94 -14.22 7.15
CA LEU A 220 -2.17 -13.91 8.36
C LEU A 220 -2.89 -14.38 9.63
N LYS A 221 -4.19 -14.12 9.77
CA LYS A 221 -5.00 -14.62 10.89
C LYS A 221 -4.90 -16.14 11.00
N SER A 222 -4.99 -16.86 9.87
CA SER A 222 -4.81 -18.31 9.86
C SER A 222 -3.42 -18.72 10.31
N LEU A 223 -2.36 -18.03 9.87
CA LEU A 223 -1.00 -18.29 10.29
C LEU A 223 -0.86 -18.09 11.81
N PHE A 224 -1.29 -16.95 12.33
CA PHE A 224 -1.12 -16.58 13.75
C PHE A 224 -2.02 -17.36 14.69
N SER A 225 -3.20 -17.80 14.24
CA SER A 225 -4.05 -18.69 15.05
C SER A 225 -3.35 -20.00 15.44
N SER A 226 -2.32 -20.41 14.68
CA SER A 226 -1.49 -21.56 15.03
C SER A 226 -0.39 -21.26 16.06
N ILE A 227 -0.10 -19.98 16.30
CA ILE A 227 0.99 -19.50 17.15
C ILE A 227 0.46 -18.96 18.50
N GLY A 228 -0.77 -18.46 18.55
CA GLY A 228 -1.42 -17.97 19.77
C GLY A 228 -2.35 -16.78 19.50
N ASP A 229 -3.02 -16.30 20.55
CA ASP A 229 -3.91 -15.13 20.44
C ASP A 229 -3.10 -13.85 20.18
N ILE A 230 -3.41 -13.15 19.09
CA ILE A 230 -2.88 -11.81 18.83
C ILE A 230 -3.52 -10.83 19.83
N PRO A 231 -2.74 -9.99 20.54
CA PRO A 231 -3.27 -8.97 21.43
C PRO A 231 -4.30 -8.09 20.71
N SER A 232 -5.46 -7.93 21.33
CA SER A 232 -6.55 -7.09 20.81
C SER A 232 -6.18 -5.61 20.62
N LYS A 233 -5.03 -5.16 21.16
CA LYS A 233 -4.54 -3.78 21.09
C LYS A 233 -4.17 -3.31 19.67
N PHE A 234 -4.04 -4.22 18.71
CA PHE A 234 -3.73 -3.87 17.32
C PHE A 234 -4.96 -3.51 16.48
N LYS A 235 -6.17 -3.64 17.02
CA LYS A 235 -7.39 -3.20 16.36
C LYS A 235 -7.66 -1.72 16.63
N ARG A 236 -7.44 -0.86 15.63
CA ARG A 236 -7.97 0.51 15.63
C ARG A 236 -9.34 0.51 14.97
N GLU A 237 -10.37 0.50 15.80
CA GLU A 237 -11.80 0.44 15.40
C GLU A 237 -12.19 1.53 14.38
N ASP A 238 -11.58 2.72 14.46
CA ASP A 238 -11.89 3.84 13.57
C ASP A 238 -11.47 3.64 12.11
N ASP A 239 -10.37 2.94 11.85
CA ASP A 239 -9.81 2.79 10.50
C ASP A 239 -10.44 1.60 9.75
N GLU A 240 -10.84 0.55 10.48
CA GLU A 240 -11.66 -0.56 9.97
C GLU A 240 -13.01 -0.04 9.48
N LYS A 241 -13.66 0.83 10.28
CA LYS A 241 -14.93 1.46 9.91
C LYS A 241 -14.84 2.28 8.62
N ARG A 242 -13.81 3.13 8.47
CA ARG A 242 -13.64 3.96 7.26
C ARG A 242 -13.41 3.13 5.99
N THR A 243 -12.72 2.00 6.14
CA THR A 243 -12.44 1.07 5.03
C THR A 243 -13.72 0.36 4.60
N HIS A 244 -14.47 -0.18 5.56
CA HIS A 244 -15.77 -0.80 5.31
C HIS A 244 -16.78 0.19 4.70
N ASP A 245 -16.89 1.40 5.26
CA ASP A 245 -17.79 2.45 4.74
C ASP A 245 -17.42 2.81 3.28
N ALA A 246 -16.12 2.82 2.94
CA ALA A 246 -15.67 3.06 1.58
C ALA A 246 -16.02 1.90 0.63
N GLU A 247 -15.77 0.67 1.05
CA GLU A 247 -16.12 -0.52 0.27
C GLU A 247 -17.63 -0.60 -0.02
N GLU A 248 -18.46 -0.44 1.02
CA GLU A 248 -19.92 -0.44 0.90
C GLU A 248 -20.39 0.65 -0.07
N PHE A 249 -19.84 1.86 0.02
CA PHE A 249 -20.16 2.96 -0.88
C PHE A 249 -19.78 2.68 -2.34
N LEU A 250 -18.63 2.05 -2.58
CA LEU A 250 -18.13 1.75 -3.93
C LEU A 250 -18.86 0.57 -4.57
N LEU A 251 -19.30 -0.40 -3.76
CA LEU A 251 -20.10 -1.54 -4.20
C LEU A 251 -21.57 -1.18 -4.43
N ALA A 252 -22.07 -0.13 -3.78
CA ALA A 252 -23.44 0.30 -3.94
C ALA A 252 -23.76 0.69 -5.41
N ASN A 253 -25.00 0.41 -5.83
CA ASN A 253 -25.46 0.61 -7.21
C ASN A 253 -25.29 2.05 -7.68
N ASN A 254 -25.31 3.01 -6.77
CA ASN A 254 -25.06 4.43 -7.06
C ASN A 254 -23.69 4.64 -7.73
N CYS A 255 -22.66 3.88 -7.35
CA CYS A 255 -21.33 4.08 -7.89
C CYS A 255 -21.18 3.50 -9.30
N THR A 256 -21.73 2.30 -9.49
CA THR A 256 -21.82 1.65 -10.79
C THR A 256 -22.73 2.42 -11.77
N GLU A 257 -23.83 2.99 -11.28
CA GLU A 257 -24.73 3.85 -12.07
C GLU A 257 -24.08 5.20 -12.42
N LEU A 258 -23.34 5.82 -11.50
CA LEU A 258 -22.60 7.06 -11.76
C LEU A 258 -21.54 6.87 -12.84
N ALA A 259 -20.77 5.79 -12.76
CA ALA A 259 -19.80 5.42 -13.79
C ALA A 259 -20.48 5.14 -15.16
N ALA A 260 -21.63 4.45 -15.16
CA ALA A 260 -22.39 4.17 -16.38
C ALA A 260 -22.98 5.46 -17.01
N LYS A 261 -23.49 6.38 -16.20
CA LYS A 261 -24.05 7.66 -16.66
C LYS A 261 -23.00 8.59 -17.28
N LEU A 262 -21.77 8.55 -16.78
CA LEU A 262 -20.66 9.33 -17.37
C LEU A 262 -20.21 8.78 -18.72
N LYS A 263 -20.29 7.46 -18.92
CA LYS A 263 -20.02 6.83 -20.23
C LYS A 263 -21.06 7.21 -21.28
N SER A 264 -22.34 7.30 -20.93
CA SER A 264 -23.38 7.71 -21.89
C SER A 264 -23.24 9.18 -22.29
N VAL A 265 -22.88 10.08 -21.37
CA VAL A 265 -22.68 11.50 -21.67
C VAL A 265 -21.45 11.75 -22.53
N THR A 266 -20.39 10.93 -22.41
CA THR A 266 -19.19 11.06 -23.23
C THR A 266 -19.30 10.36 -24.59
N SER A 267 -20.28 9.48 -24.78
CA SER A 267 -20.47 8.74 -26.04
C SER A 267 -21.26 9.52 -27.11
N ASP A 268 -21.96 10.60 -26.74
CA ASP A 268 -22.84 11.32 -27.68
C ASP A 268 -22.31 12.68 -28.18
N ALA A 269 -21.10 13.11 -27.77
CA ALA A 269 -20.55 14.40 -28.20
C ALA A 269 -19.08 14.38 -28.66
N SER A 270 -18.47 13.20 -28.84
CA SER A 270 -17.37 13.08 -29.81
C SER A 270 -18.00 12.87 -31.18
N SER A 271 -18.56 13.94 -31.75
CA SER A 271 -18.57 14.05 -33.21
C SER A 271 -17.10 14.04 -33.62
N SER A 272 -16.55 12.85 -33.91
CA SER A 272 -15.39 12.75 -34.76
C SER A 272 -15.88 13.34 -36.08
N TYR A 273 -15.73 14.65 -36.26
CA TYR A 273 -15.79 15.25 -37.56
C TYR A 273 -14.65 14.57 -38.31
N LYS A 274 -14.99 13.54 -39.08
CA LYS A 274 -14.14 12.97 -40.11
C LYS A 274 -13.92 14.09 -41.12
N PHE A 275 -13.01 15.00 -40.80
CA PHE A 275 -12.55 16.07 -41.69
C PHE A 275 -11.70 15.50 -42.86
N GLY A 276 -11.57 14.19 -42.97
CA GLY A 276 -10.63 13.51 -43.85
C GLY A 276 -11.10 13.19 -45.27
N SER A 277 -12.23 13.69 -45.77
CA SER A 277 -12.63 13.38 -47.17
C SER A 277 -13.33 14.51 -47.91
N ALA A 278 -14.18 15.30 -47.25
CA ALA A 278 -14.92 16.37 -47.93
C ALA A 278 -14.01 17.56 -48.34
N LEU A 279 -12.96 17.86 -47.56
CA LEU A 279 -12.04 18.96 -47.84
C LEU A 279 -11.11 18.67 -49.02
N PHE A 280 -10.72 17.40 -49.22
CA PHE A 280 -9.94 16.99 -50.38
C PHE A 280 -10.76 16.98 -51.67
N ILE A 281 -12.06 16.66 -51.59
CA ILE A 281 -12.96 16.70 -52.75
C ILE A 281 -13.24 18.15 -53.19
N SER A 282 -13.43 19.08 -52.26
CA SER A 282 -13.65 20.49 -52.61
C SER A 282 -12.40 21.16 -53.20
N LEU A 283 -11.21 20.82 -52.68
CA LEU A 283 -9.95 21.34 -53.21
C LEU A 283 -9.65 20.80 -54.62
N GLY A 284 -9.99 19.54 -54.89
CA GLY A 284 -9.86 18.94 -56.23
C GLY A 284 -10.76 19.60 -57.28
N LEU A 285 -12.01 19.92 -56.92
CA LEU A 285 -12.94 20.63 -57.82
C LEU A 285 -12.50 22.06 -58.14
N LEU A 286 -11.89 22.76 -57.17
CA LEU A 286 -11.37 24.12 -57.36
C LEU A 286 -10.12 24.14 -58.26
N LEU A 287 -9.28 23.12 -58.19
CA LEU A 287 -8.11 22.99 -59.07
C LEU A 287 -8.51 22.58 -60.49
N PHE A 288 -9.59 21.82 -60.66
CA PHE A 288 -10.10 21.42 -61.99
C PHE A 288 -10.73 22.58 -62.77
N THR A 289 -11.17 23.65 -62.11
CA THR A 289 -11.70 24.85 -62.80
C THR A 289 -10.64 25.90 -63.13
N LEU A 290 -9.43 25.76 -62.58
CA LEU A 290 -8.31 26.68 -62.79
C LEU A 290 -7.32 26.23 -63.88
N PHE A 291 -7.40 24.97 -64.34
CA PHE A 291 -6.62 24.40 -65.45
C PHE A 291 -7.54 23.98 -66.59
#